data_AF-A0A954N188-F1
#
_entry.id   AF-A0A954N188-F1
#
_cell.length_a   1.000
_cell.length_b   1.000
_cell.length_c   1.000
_cell.angle_alpha   90.00
_cell.angle_beta   90.00
_cell.angle_gamma   90.00
#
_symmetry.space_group_name_H-M   'P 1'
#
loop_
_entity.id
_entity.type
_entity.pdbx_description
1 polymer ?
#
loop_
_entity_poly.entity_id
_entity_poly.type
_entity_poly.pdbx_seq_one_letter_code
_entity_poly.pdbx_strand_id
1 'polypeptide(L)'
;MPKRSASSLLILSAVGLMAVALWWLRPRQDALVVYCAHDAEFSEPILKEFERRLGIPVVIQFDTEATKSLSLIQRIKAESNQPQCDVFWNNETLGTMDLAEGGLLESYKGAGYERIPEKYK
;
A
#
# COMPACT_ATOMS: atom_id res chain seq x y z
N MET A 1 2.67 -51.67 -30.69
CA MET A 1 2.83 -50.33 -31.29
C MET A 1 1.91 -49.33 -30.57
N PRO A 2 2.32 -48.06 -30.39
CA PRO A 2 2.18 -47.32 -29.14
C PRO A 2 0.90 -46.48 -29.06
N LYS A 3 -0.03 -46.79 -28.14
CA LYS A 3 -1.17 -45.92 -27.78
C LYS A 3 -0.95 -45.10 -26.50
N ARG A 4 0.10 -45.40 -25.72
CA ARG A 4 0.40 -44.71 -24.44
C ARG A 4 0.91 -43.29 -24.61
N SER A 5 1.53 -42.96 -25.76
CA SER A 5 2.15 -41.65 -26.00
C SER A 5 1.12 -40.51 -26.12
N ALA A 6 0.05 -40.71 -26.91
CA ALA A 6 -0.92 -39.66 -27.21
C ALA A 6 -1.73 -39.21 -25.97
N SER A 7 -2.15 -40.15 -25.12
CA SER A 7 -2.88 -39.82 -23.89
C SER A 7 -2.00 -39.10 -22.86
N SER A 8 -0.72 -39.50 -22.74
CA SER A 8 0.25 -38.80 -21.87
C SER A 8 0.55 -37.38 -22.37
N LEU A 9 0.64 -37.18 -23.69
CA LEU A 9 0.83 -35.86 -24.31
C LEU A 9 -0.37 -34.93 -24.08
N LEU A 10 -1.60 -35.45 -24.16
CA LEU A 10 -2.82 -34.68 -23.88
C LEU A 10 -2.96 -34.30 -22.39
N ILE A 11 -2.56 -35.19 -21.49
CA ILE A 11 -2.56 -34.89 -20.05
C ILE A 11 -1.50 -33.84 -19.72
N LEU A 12 -0.30 -33.94 -20.28
CA LEU A 12 0.77 -32.97 -20.08
C LEU A 12 0.40 -31.58 -20.60
N SER A 13 -0.25 -31.50 -21.77
CA SER A 13 -0.70 -30.22 -22.32
C SER A 13 -1.84 -29.61 -21.50
N ALA A 14 -2.79 -30.41 -21.03
CA ALA A 14 -3.86 -29.94 -20.15
C ALA A 14 -3.33 -29.43 -18.80
N VAL A 15 -2.36 -30.13 -18.20
CA VAL A 15 -1.69 -29.69 -16.95
C VAL A 15 -0.90 -28.40 -17.19
N GLY A 16 -0.20 -28.28 -18.31
CA GLY A 16 0.53 -27.06 -18.68
C GLY A 16 -0.40 -25.85 -18.86
N LEU A 17 -1.51 -26.01 -19.59
CA LEU A 17 -2.50 -24.96 -19.78
C LEU A 17 -3.17 -24.55 -18.45
N MET A 18 -3.48 -25.51 -17.59
CA MET A 18 -4.05 -25.24 -16.28
C MET A 18 -3.07 -24.50 -15.37
N ALA A 19 -1.78 -24.85 -15.40
CA ALA A 19 -0.75 -24.13 -14.65
C ALA A 19 -0.60 -22.67 -15.11
N VAL A 20 -0.63 -22.42 -16.43
CA VAL A 20 -0.58 -21.06 -16.99
C VAL A 20 -1.82 -20.25 -16.62
N ALA A 21 -3.02 -20.86 -16.69
CA ALA A 21 -4.27 -20.21 -16.28
C ALA A 21 -4.25 -19.86 -14.79
N LEU A 22 -3.81 -20.78 -13.93
CA LEU A 22 -3.65 -20.54 -12.49
C LEU A 22 -2.60 -19.47 -12.18
N TRP A 23 -1.57 -19.33 -13.03
CA TRP A 23 -0.56 -18.28 -12.89
C TRP A 23 -1.09 -16.91 -13.31
N TRP A 24 -1.90 -16.84 -14.36
CA TRP A 24 -2.61 -15.62 -14.80
C TRP A 24 -3.71 -15.16 -13.83
N LEU A 25 -4.35 -16.11 -13.15
CA LEU A 25 -5.38 -15.85 -12.14
C LEU A 25 -4.81 -15.46 -10.78
N ARG A 26 -3.47 -15.38 -10.63
CA ARG A 26 -2.88 -14.93 -9.36
C ARG A 26 -3.34 -13.49 -9.08
N PRO A 27 -3.92 -13.21 -7.91
CA PRO A 27 -4.19 -11.85 -7.48
C PRO A 27 -2.88 -11.07 -7.54
N ARG A 28 -2.88 -9.93 -8.24
CA ARG A 28 -1.84 -8.92 -8.04
C ARG A 28 -1.94 -8.51 -6.59
N GLN A 29 -0.84 -8.60 -5.85
CA GLN A 29 -0.77 -8.00 -4.53
C GLN A 29 -0.67 -6.50 -4.78
N ASP A 30 -1.76 -5.78 -4.58
CA ASP A 30 -1.74 -4.32 -4.58
C ASP A 30 -0.88 -3.89 -3.39
N ALA A 31 0.16 -3.12 -3.66
CA ALA A 31 1.06 -2.64 -2.63
C ALA A 31 0.40 -1.48 -1.89
N LEU A 32 0.58 -1.43 -0.56
CA LEU A 32 0.16 -0.31 0.26
C LEU A 32 1.04 0.91 -0.05
N VAL A 33 0.45 2.00 -0.53
CA VAL A 33 1.16 3.25 -0.82
C VAL A 33 1.09 4.18 0.39
N VAL A 34 2.26 4.46 0.97
CA VAL A 34 2.41 5.30 2.16
C VAL A 34 3.12 6.59 1.77
N TYR A 35 2.46 7.73 1.94
CA TYR A 35 3.10 9.04 1.90
C TYR A 35 3.56 9.37 3.31
N CYS A 36 4.88 9.40 3.54
CA CYS A 36 5.47 9.56 4.87
C CYS A 36 6.24 10.89 4.94
N ALA A 37 5.68 11.85 5.68
CA ALA A 37 6.34 13.13 5.96
C ALA A 37 7.20 13.10 7.24
N HIS A 38 7.21 11.95 7.93
CA HIS A 38 8.09 11.71 9.06
C HIS A 38 9.50 11.36 8.61
N ASP A 39 10.49 11.61 9.46
CA ASP A 39 11.90 11.38 9.16
C ASP A 39 12.14 9.92 8.73
N ALA A 40 12.76 9.75 7.55
CA ALA A 40 12.97 8.44 6.94
C ALA A 40 13.81 7.51 7.84
N GLU A 41 14.81 8.06 8.54
CA GLU A 41 15.67 7.32 9.47
C GLU A 41 14.87 6.56 10.55
N PHE A 42 13.75 7.12 11.01
CA PHE A 42 12.90 6.51 12.03
C PHE A 42 11.71 5.74 11.45
N SER A 43 11.12 6.22 10.35
CA SER A 43 9.90 5.65 9.78
C SER A 43 10.15 4.44 8.87
N GLU A 44 11.24 4.45 8.10
CA GLU A 44 11.56 3.36 7.16
C GLU A 44 11.74 2.00 7.85
N PRO A 45 12.46 1.87 8.98
CA PRO A 45 12.57 0.60 9.68
C PRO A 45 11.22 0.05 10.17
N ILE A 46 10.30 0.92 10.56
CA ILE A 46 8.97 0.52 11.05
C ILE A 46 8.11 -0.01 9.89
N LEU A 47 8.11 0.69 8.75
CA LEU A 47 7.36 0.30 7.56
C LEU A 47 7.90 -1.01 6.95
N LYS A 48 9.22 -1.19 6.93
CA LYS A 48 9.87 -2.45 6.52
C LYS A 48 9.53 -3.61 7.45
N GLU A 49 9.48 -3.37 8.76
CA GLU A 49 9.10 -4.40 9.71
C GLU A 49 7.61 -4.77 9.59
N PHE A 50 6.74 -3.80 9.32
CA PHE A 50 5.34 -4.03 9.00
C PHE A 50 5.19 -4.92 7.75
N GLU A 51 5.87 -4.57 6.65
CA GLU A 51 5.90 -5.33 5.41
C GLU A 51 6.37 -6.77 5.66
N ARG A 52 7.50 -6.93 6.37
CA ARG A 52 8.07 -8.24 6.70
C ARG A 52 7.13 -9.10 7.56
N ARG A 53 6.43 -8.52 8.53
CA ARG A 53 5.56 -9.24 9.45
C ARG A 53 4.24 -9.68 8.83
N LEU A 54 3.65 -8.84 7.99
CA LEU A 54 2.32 -9.07 7.43
C LEU A 54 2.35 -9.57 5.99
N GLY A 55 3.49 -9.50 5.31
CA GLY A 55 3.62 -9.90 3.91
C GLY A 55 2.84 -9.00 2.95
N ILE A 56 2.51 -7.78 3.37
CA ILE A 56 1.84 -6.76 2.55
C ILE A 56 2.94 -5.90 1.93
N PRO A 57 3.10 -5.87 0.60
CA PRO A 57 4.09 -5.01 -0.04
C PRO A 57 3.84 -3.53 0.27
N VAL A 58 4.89 -2.75 0.53
CA VAL A 58 4.76 -1.31 0.86
C VAL A 58 5.58 -0.45 -0.10
N VAL A 59 4.94 0.54 -0.71
CA VAL A 59 5.61 1.60 -1.48
C VAL A 59 5.62 2.87 -0.62
N ILE A 60 6.81 3.36 -0.28
CA ILE A 60 6.96 4.52 0.60
C ILE A 60 7.42 5.72 -0.23
N GLN A 61 6.66 6.81 -0.16
CA GLN A 61 7.05 8.10 -0.72
C GLN A 61 7.37 9.06 0.43
N PHE A 62 8.66 9.40 0.56
CA PHE A 62 9.11 10.44 1.49
C PHE A 62 9.03 11.83 0.85
N ASP A 63 9.00 12.86 1.70
CA ASP A 63 9.34 14.22 1.30
C ASP A 63 10.86 14.45 1.35
N THR A 64 11.28 15.68 1.03
CA THR A 64 12.65 16.12 1.28
C THR A 64 12.65 17.06 2.49
N GLU A 65 13.75 17.08 3.24
CA GLU A 65 13.91 17.97 4.40
C GLU A 65 13.61 19.45 4.06
N ALA A 66 14.00 19.90 2.87
CA ALA A 66 13.76 21.28 2.42
C ALA A 66 12.28 21.62 2.18
N THR A 67 11.40 20.62 2.04
CA THR A 67 9.97 20.80 1.70
C THR A 67 9.06 19.99 2.61
N LYS A 68 9.54 19.69 3.83
CA LYS A 68 8.91 18.75 4.76
C LYS A 68 7.41 19.01 4.90
N SER A 69 6.63 17.94 4.77
CA SER A 69 5.19 17.85 4.70
C SER A 69 4.51 18.55 3.53
N LEU A 70 4.96 19.75 3.15
CA LEU A 70 4.31 20.60 2.15
C LEU A 70 4.21 19.90 0.79
N SER A 71 5.29 19.25 0.35
CA SER A 71 5.30 18.57 -0.97
C SER A 71 4.28 17.43 -1.04
N LEU A 72 4.16 16.62 0.00
CA LEU A 72 3.19 15.52 0.06
C LEU A 72 1.75 16.01 0.20
N ILE A 73 1.51 17.08 0.97
CA ILE A 73 0.18 17.70 1.07
C ILE A 73 -0.29 18.22 -0.28
N GLN A 74 0.57 18.96 -1.00
CA GLN A 74 0.24 19.47 -2.34
C GLN A 74 -0.01 18.32 -3.32
N ARG A 75 0.76 17.24 -3.20
CA ARG A 75 0.57 16.04 -4.00
C ARG A 75 -0.78 15.37 -3.74
N ILE A 76 -1.18 15.18 -2.48
CA ILE A 76 -2.50 14.63 -2.13
C ILE A 76 -3.62 15.50 -2.72
N LYS A 77 -3.49 16.83 -2.61
CA LYS A 77 -4.46 17.77 -3.21
C LYS A 77 -4.55 17.61 -4.74
N ALA A 78 -3.40 17.48 -5.41
CA ALA A 78 -3.32 17.31 -6.86
C ALA A 78 -3.88 15.95 -7.33
N GLU A 79 -3.71 14.90 -6.54
CA GLU A 79 -4.15 13.53 -6.83
C GLU A 79 -5.61 13.27 -6.39
N SER A 80 -6.33 14.26 -5.85
CA SER A 80 -7.68 14.09 -5.26
C SER A 80 -8.71 13.42 -6.17
N ASN A 81 -8.68 13.66 -7.48
CA ASN A 81 -9.59 13.01 -8.44
C ASN A 81 -9.24 11.55 -8.74
N GLN A 82 -7.98 11.15 -8.50
CA GLN A 82 -7.50 9.79 -8.72
C GLN A 82 -6.44 9.45 -7.65
N PRO A 83 -6.85 9.23 -6.39
CA PRO A 83 -5.93 9.05 -5.27
C PRO A 83 -4.94 7.92 -5.51
N GLN A 84 -3.66 8.18 -5.23
CA GLN A 84 -2.58 7.19 -5.31
C GLN A 84 -2.07 6.77 -3.93
N CYS A 85 -2.38 7.53 -2.88
CA CYS A 85 -1.94 7.31 -1.51
C CYS A 85 -3.04 6.60 -0.71
N ASP A 86 -2.68 5.54 0.01
CA ASP A 86 -3.57 4.85 0.93
C ASP A 86 -3.44 5.39 2.36
N VAL A 87 -2.21 5.69 2.80
CA VAL A 87 -1.92 6.17 4.15
C VAL A 87 -0.97 7.34 4.11
N PHE A 88 -1.42 8.49 4.64
CA PHE A 88 -0.58 9.63 4.90
C PHE A 88 -0.08 9.62 6.35
N TRP A 89 1.20 9.29 6.57
CA TRP A 89 1.84 9.32 7.89
C TRP A 89 2.65 10.61 8.06
N ASN A 90 2.11 11.52 8.87
CA ASN A 90 2.64 12.86 9.06
C ASN A 90 2.82 13.21 10.55
N ASN A 91 3.75 14.11 10.85
CA ASN A 91 3.95 14.71 12.18
C ASN A 91 3.68 16.23 12.23
N GLU A 92 3.22 16.83 11.13
CA GLU A 92 2.83 18.25 11.06
C GLU A 92 1.31 18.44 11.04
N THR A 93 0.77 19.21 11.99
CA THR A 93 -0.67 19.31 12.19
C THR A 93 -1.37 20.15 11.12
N LEU A 94 -0.84 21.33 10.78
CA LEU A 94 -1.55 22.33 9.96
C LEU A 94 -1.97 21.77 8.60
N GLY A 95 -1.05 21.16 7.87
CA GLY A 95 -1.37 20.58 6.57
C GLY A 95 -2.34 19.40 6.62
N THR A 96 -2.33 18.65 7.72
CA THR A 96 -3.30 17.57 7.94
C THR A 96 -4.71 18.14 8.17
N MET A 97 -4.82 19.28 8.87
CA MET A 97 -6.09 19.99 9.05
C MET A 97 -6.62 20.51 7.71
N ASP A 98 -5.76 21.12 6.87
CA ASP A 98 -6.15 21.56 5.52
C ASP A 98 -6.70 20.41 4.66
N LEU A 99 -6.08 19.22 4.73
CA LEU A 99 -6.56 18.04 4.01
C LEU A 99 -7.92 17.56 4.54
N ALA A 100 -8.11 17.58 5.86
CA ALA A 100 -9.37 17.21 6.50
C ALA A 100 -10.51 18.18 6.13
N GLU A 101 -10.27 19.49 6.22
CA GLU A 101 -11.22 20.54 5.83
C GLU A 101 -11.57 20.45 4.33
N GLY A 102 -10.61 20.05 3.50
CA GLY A 102 -10.80 19.79 2.08
C GLY A 102 -11.52 18.49 1.74
N GLY A 103 -11.87 17.65 2.72
CA GLY A 103 -12.53 16.36 2.50
C GLY A 103 -11.64 15.31 1.83
N LEU A 104 -10.32 15.43 1.97
CA LEU A 104 -9.33 14.56 1.32
C LEU A 104 -8.83 13.41 2.21
N LEU A 105 -9.40 13.25 3.40
CA LEU A 105 -9.06 12.19 4.35
C LEU A 105 -10.30 11.36 4.68
N GLU A 106 -10.12 10.05 4.76
CA GLU A 106 -11.17 9.13 5.17
C GLU A 106 -11.20 8.98 6.70
N SER A 107 -12.41 9.01 7.29
CA SER A 107 -12.58 8.83 8.72
C SER A 107 -12.31 7.39 9.14
N TYR A 108 -11.36 7.19 10.06
CA TYR A 108 -11.01 5.87 10.56
C TYR A 108 -10.77 5.86 12.07
N LYS A 109 -11.49 4.99 12.78
CA LYS A 109 -11.35 4.76 14.23
C LYS A 109 -11.12 3.28 14.54
N GLY A 110 -9.97 2.75 14.12
CA GLY A 110 -9.59 1.37 14.41
C GLY A 110 -8.95 1.17 15.79
N ALA A 111 -8.38 -0.01 16.03
CA ALA A 111 -7.70 -0.37 17.29
C ALA A 111 -6.60 0.62 17.72
N GLY A 112 -5.99 1.35 16.77
CA GLY A 112 -5.06 2.44 17.06
C GLY A 112 -5.69 3.61 17.80
N TYR A 113 -6.93 3.98 17.43
CA TYR A 113 -7.68 5.09 18.03
C TYR A 113 -8.04 4.81 19.49
N GLU A 114 -8.37 3.55 19.82
CA GLU A 114 -8.71 3.15 21.19
C GLU A 114 -7.57 3.38 22.19
N ARG A 115 -6.32 3.31 21.71
CA ARG A 115 -5.11 3.49 22.54
C ARG A 115 -4.76 4.96 22.80
N ILE A 116 -5.41 5.91 22.10
CA ILE A 116 -5.14 7.34 22.26
C ILE A 116 -5.76 7.81 23.60
N PRO A 117 -5.05 8.58 24.44
CA PRO A 117 -5.64 9.16 25.65
C PRO A 117 -6.84 10.06 25.34
N GLU A 118 -7.89 10.03 26.19
CA GLU A 118 -9.14 10.77 25.96
C GLU A 118 -8.96 12.27 25.65
N LYS A 119 -7.95 12.91 26.25
CA LYS A 119 -7.65 14.33 25.99
C LYS A 119 -7.15 14.64 24.57
N TYR A 120 -6.84 13.62 23.77
CA TYR A 120 -6.35 13.72 22.39
C TYR A 120 -7.27 13.02 21.38
N LYS A 121 -8.44 12.52 21.81
CA LYS A 121 -9.46 11.94 20.93
C LYS A 121 -10.40 13.00 20.39
#